data_AF-A0A2D9CF95-F1
#
_entry.id   AF-A0A2D9CF95-F1
#
_cell.length_a   1.000
_cell.length_b   1.000
_cell.length_c   1.000
_cell.angle_alpha   90.00
_cell.angle_beta   90.00
_cell.angle_gamma   90.00
#
_symmetry.space_group_name_H-M   'P 1'
#
loop_
_entity.id
_entity.type
_entity.pdbx_description
1 polymer ?
#
loop_
_entity_poly.entity_id
_entity_poly.type
_entity_poly.pdbx_seq_one_letter_code
_entity_poly.pdbx_strand_id
1 'polypeptide(L)'
;MSESVVISKGTDVVNVSISGQGEVNTGQNVGTGAEVFKEKVGADFRYRTLVAGTGVTLTQNDNDVTITGVAGYTDSDVDTHLNTSTATSNQILSWTGSDYAWVADSDDSGIELTDLSVTQETADGSGTLTYNNGTGVFTYTPPDLATAVVGQANNVVYTCVNKDSGTLTKGTPVYAFDGGANGQTVQVAAADASDSAKMPAIGVLGEDLAVDGEGDLLLYGQIQGIDTQTPDFQPGDVIWVAVGGGFTNTKPSGEGNILQNLGVVTKRHSSNGGGLIEGSGRGAATPNLDDGKIFIGSGTDYSSTATLDTSIVPENGNVYYTDARVSTHLLTMDGSIIPDTDITHDLGSPTKQWRDVYIGPGSLYVNGKKVIEDDAGTITIETDEDQNLRVKTTGTGVTQITSAQAIQLTASNSADIELTTATGQIELNGDVVIDVSKSLTTSSGGTLTVACPIDMGTNDLDVNNLVVDGNLTVSGTRTIVNTEEINLADNTILLNSNYDGNTPTENSGIEINRGGGTAPNKTFIWDETSDRWTLGSETLVAGTVIAELTGDVTGTVSSLSNHTTTDLAEGTNLYYTDARVDARVQGLSTDDLPEGDNEYYTDTKANAAIDARVTKSFVENLDIDIDGGTY
;
A
#
# COMPACT_ATOMS: atom_id res chain seq x y z
N MET A 1 87.09 -29.31 10.36
CA MET A 1 87.71 -28.86 9.10
C MET A 1 87.07 -27.54 8.74
N SER A 2 87.86 -26.56 8.32
CA SER A 2 87.48 -25.15 8.16
C SER A 2 86.39 -24.94 7.11
N GLU A 3 85.19 -24.57 7.57
CA GLU A 3 84.12 -24.03 6.73
C GLU A 3 84.56 -22.67 6.19
N SER A 4 84.61 -22.52 4.87
CA SER A 4 84.90 -21.23 4.22
C SER A 4 83.71 -20.86 3.36
N VAL A 5 83.06 -19.75 3.74
CA VAL A 5 82.01 -19.11 2.92
C VAL A 5 82.70 -18.15 1.97
N VAL A 6 82.78 -18.49 0.69
CA VAL A 6 83.28 -17.58 -0.34
C VAL A 6 82.10 -16.89 -1.00
N ILE A 7 82.00 -15.57 -0.83
CA ILE A 7 81.08 -14.72 -1.58
C ILE A 7 81.93 -13.86 -2.52
N SER A 8 81.78 -14.03 -3.84
CA SER A 8 82.44 -13.18 -4.83
C SER A 8 81.42 -12.60 -5.82
N LYS A 9 81.62 -11.34 -6.24
CA LYS A 9 80.80 -10.65 -7.25
C LYS A 9 81.58 -10.54 -8.57
N GLY A 10 80.96 -10.97 -9.67
CA GLY A 10 81.46 -10.84 -11.05
C GLY A 10 80.33 -10.89 -12.08
N THR A 11 79.78 -9.71 -12.34
CA THR A 11 78.95 -9.21 -13.47
C THR A 11 77.84 -10.03 -14.16
N ASP A 12 77.30 -11.14 -13.63
CA ASP A 12 75.84 -11.43 -13.85
C ASP A 12 75.15 -12.55 -13.03
N VAL A 13 75.79 -13.29 -12.10
CA VAL A 13 75.07 -14.18 -11.15
C VAL A 13 75.80 -14.26 -9.80
N VAL A 14 75.05 -14.33 -8.69
CA VAL A 14 75.57 -14.65 -7.35
C VAL A 14 75.59 -16.17 -7.17
N ASN A 15 76.78 -16.75 -7.12
CA ASN A 15 76.97 -18.15 -6.73
C ASN A 15 77.45 -18.22 -5.28
N VAL A 16 76.66 -18.87 -4.42
CA VAL A 16 77.03 -19.24 -3.05
C VAL A 16 77.14 -20.76 -3.01
N SER A 17 78.34 -21.27 -2.78
CA SER A 17 78.59 -22.70 -2.58
C SER A 17 79.33 -22.91 -1.26
N ILE A 18 78.66 -23.51 -0.28
CA ILE A 18 79.28 -24.04 0.95
C ILE A 18 79.17 -25.56 0.85
N SER A 19 80.32 -26.24 0.85
CA SER A 19 80.42 -27.71 0.77
C SER A 19 81.03 -28.24 2.06
N GLY A 20 80.23 -28.95 2.84
CA GLY A 20 80.63 -29.62 4.08
C GLY A 20 79.64 -30.74 4.39
N GLN A 21 79.97 -31.96 3.96
CA GLN A 21 79.20 -33.18 4.22
C GLN A 21 79.51 -33.67 5.64
N GLY A 22 78.57 -33.53 6.56
CA GLY A 22 78.59 -34.15 7.88
C GLY A 22 77.64 -35.36 7.94
N GLU A 23 78.16 -36.51 8.33
CA GLU A 23 77.53 -37.84 8.32
C GLU A 23 76.30 -37.92 9.25
N VAL A 24 75.14 -38.34 8.73
CA VAL A 24 73.91 -38.53 9.52
C VAL A 24 74.07 -39.74 10.44
N ASN A 25 74.43 -39.47 11.68
CA ASN A 25 74.62 -40.48 12.71
C ASN A 25 73.39 -40.47 13.65
N THR A 26 72.52 -41.48 13.58
CA THR A 26 71.36 -41.70 14.48
C THR A 26 71.62 -42.81 15.51
N GLY A 27 71.32 -42.56 16.78
CA GLY A 27 71.28 -43.57 17.85
C GLY A 27 69.84 -43.82 18.26
N GLN A 28 69.39 -45.08 18.29
CA GLN A 28 68.00 -45.45 18.60
C GLN A 28 67.96 -46.59 19.63
N ASN A 29 67.16 -46.45 20.69
CA ASN A 29 66.76 -47.56 21.55
C ASN A 29 65.62 -48.34 20.88
N VAL A 30 65.68 -49.67 20.88
CA VAL A 30 64.63 -50.54 20.34
C VAL A 30 64.18 -51.55 21.40
N GLY A 31 62.87 -51.77 21.53
CA GLY A 31 62.26 -52.61 22.58
C GLY A 31 61.51 -51.81 23.65
N THR A 32 60.77 -52.50 24.53
CA THR A 32 59.93 -51.90 25.58
C THR A 32 60.62 -51.74 26.94
N GLY A 33 61.90 -52.11 27.03
CA GLY A 33 62.70 -52.04 28.26
C GLY A 33 63.26 -50.64 28.54
N ALA A 34 64.03 -50.52 29.64
CA ALA A 34 64.71 -49.27 29.97
C ALA A 34 65.75 -48.90 28.89
N GLU A 35 65.66 -47.67 28.40
CA GLU A 35 66.50 -47.14 27.34
C GLU A 35 67.97 -46.94 27.77
N VAL A 36 68.92 -47.38 26.95
CA VAL A 36 70.37 -47.29 27.25
C VAL A 36 71.03 -46.13 26.49
N PHE A 37 70.69 -45.90 25.23
CA PHE A 37 71.09 -44.68 24.52
C PHE A 37 70.40 -43.45 25.14
N LYS A 38 71.14 -42.37 25.38
CA LYS A 38 70.62 -41.16 26.04
C LYS A 38 70.41 -40.01 25.06
N GLU A 39 71.47 -39.62 24.34
CA GLU A 39 71.44 -38.46 23.42
C GLU A 39 72.66 -38.47 22.49
N LYS A 40 72.59 -37.68 21.41
CA LYS A 40 73.75 -37.29 20.63
C LYS A 40 74.09 -35.83 20.92
N VAL A 41 75.34 -35.53 21.26
CA VAL A 41 75.83 -34.16 21.43
C VAL A 41 77.08 -33.99 20.59
N GLY A 42 76.98 -33.20 19.52
CA GLY A 42 78.05 -33.06 18.54
C GLY A 42 78.41 -34.41 17.91
N ALA A 43 79.68 -34.80 17.99
CA ALA A 43 80.16 -36.08 17.49
C ALA A 43 79.79 -37.28 18.38
N ASP A 44 79.49 -37.07 19.67
CA ASP A 44 79.36 -38.17 20.64
C ASP A 44 77.95 -38.73 20.72
N PHE A 45 77.82 -40.05 20.67
CA PHE A 45 76.64 -40.77 21.14
C PHE A 45 76.83 -41.15 22.60
N ARG A 46 75.97 -40.63 23.48
CA ARG A 46 76.05 -40.86 24.91
C ARG A 46 75.05 -41.94 25.31
N TYR A 47 75.53 -42.95 26.04
CA TYR A 47 74.72 -44.00 26.66
C TYR A 47 74.66 -43.81 28.17
N ARG A 48 73.63 -44.35 28.82
CA ARG A 48 73.52 -44.46 30.28
C ARG A 48 74.44 -45.57 30.77
N THR A 49 75.04 -45.36 31.94
CA THR A 49 75.84 -46.39 32.62
C THR A 49 74.92 -47.49 33.17
N LEU A 50 75.27 -48.76 32.94
CA LEU A 50 74.60 -49.90 33.59
C LEU A 50 75.18 -50.09 35.00
N VAL A 51 74.31 -50.25 36.00
CA VAL A 51 74.69 -50.46 37.42
C VAL A 51 74.20 -51.83 37.87
N ALA A 52 75.07 -52.63 38.47
CA ALA A 52 74.73 -53.98 38.93
C ALA A 52 73.97 -53.92 40.27
N GLY A 53 72.81 -54.59 40.35
CA GLY A 53 72.09 -54.78 41.61
C GLY A 53 72.65 -55.95 42.44
N THR A 54 72.19 -56.11 43.68
CA THR A 54 72.62 -57.20 44.57
C THR A 54 72.46 -58.57 43.91
N GLY A 55 73.51 -59.39 43.90
CA GLY A 55 73.51 -60.74 43.33
C GLY A 55 73.77 -60.82 41.82
N VAL A 56 73.95 -59.68 41.16
CA VAL A 56 74.37 -59.58 39.75
C VAL A 56 75.71 -58.85 39.69
N THR A 57 76.64 -59.38 38.90
CA THR A 57 77.93 -58.73 38.61
C THR A 57 77.94 -58.29 37.16
N LEU A 58 78.23 -57.00 36.92
CA LEU A 58 78.51 -56.46 35.59
C LEU A 58 80.03 -56.35 35.43
N THR A 59 80.58 -57.09 34.47
CA THR A 59 82.01 -57.03 34.14
C THR A 59 82.16 -56.40 32.77
N GLN A 60 82.82 -55.24 32.72
CA GLN A 60 83.13 -54.53 31.48
C GLN A 60 84.48 -55.02 30.96
N ASN A 61 84.47 -55.62 29.77
CA ASN A 61 85.66 -56.07 29.06
C ASN A 61 85.95 -55.13 27.89
N ASP A 62 87.02 -55.42 27.14
CA ASP A 62 87.48 -54.56 26.03
C ASP A 62 86.41 -54.31 24.95
N ASN A 63 85.57 -55.31 24.64
CA ASN A 63 84.61 -55.23 23.55
C ASN A 63 83.15 -55.53 23.95
N ASP A 64 82.89 -55.93 25.20
CA ASP A 64 81.55 -56.24 25.69
C ASP A 64 81.36 -55.94 27.19
N VAL A 65 80.11 -56.03 27.66
CA VAL A 65 79.76 -56.06 29.08
C VAL A 65 79.05 -57.37 29.35
N THR A 66 79.65 -58.23 30.19
CA THR A 66 79.06 -59.49 30.63
C THR A 66 78.24 -59.28 31.91
N ILE A 67 77.05 -59.89 31.99
CA ILE A 67 76.16 -59.85 33.16
C ILE A 67 76.04 -61.26 33.73
N THR A 68 76.44 -61.47 34.99
CA THR A 68 76.42 -62.80 35.65
C THR A 68 75.72 -62.76 37.01
N GLY A 69 74.87 -63.74 37.31
CA GLY A 69 74.24 -63.92 38.63
C GLY A 69 74.78 -65.14 39.40
N VAL A 70 74.68 -65.15 40.73
CA VAL A 70 75.11 -66.29 41.59
C VAL A 70 74.08 -67.43 41.51
N ALA A 71 74.55 -68.68 41.29
CA ALA A 71 73.71 -69.89 41.23
C ALA A 71 73.26 -70.34 42.65
N GLY A 72 72.03 -70.85 42.78
CA GLY A 72 71.44 -71.27 44.07
C GLY A 72 71.89 -72.65 44.58
N TYR A 73 71.85 -72.85 45.90
CA TYR A 73 72.06 -74.13 46.60
C TYR A 73 71.03 -75.19 46.15
N THR A 74 71.47 -76.45 46.01
CA THR A 74 70.63 -77.56 45.53
C THR A 74 70.45 -78.65 46.58
N ASP A 75 69.42 -79.48 46.43
CA ASP A 75 69.16 -80.65 47.29
C ASP A 75 70.35 -81.64 47.30
N SER A 76 71.12 -81.69 46.21
CA SER A 76 72.33 -82.51 46.10
C SER A 76 73.42 -82.11 47.10
N ASP A 77 73.46 -80.83 47.49
CA ASP A 77 74.41 -80.34 48.50
C ASP A 77 74.01 -80.80 49.91
N VAL A 78 72.70 -80.97 50.16
CA VAL A 78 72.13 -81.44 51.43
C VAL A 78 72.29 -82.96 51.57
N ASP A 79 72.00 -83.72 50.50
CA ASP A 79 72.12 -85.18 50.51
C ASP A 79 73.55 -85.66 50.74
N THR A 80 74.55 -84.96 50.18
CA THR A 80 75.97 -85.31 50.38
C THR A 80 76.41 -85.11 51.84
N HIS A 81 75.76 -84.21 52.59
CA HIS A 81 76.09 -83.91 53.99
C HIS A 81 75.32 -84.79 54.99
N LEU A 82 74.05 -85.10 54.73
CA LEU A 82 73.19 -85.81 55.69
C LEU A 82 73.19 -87.34 55.52
N ASN A 83 73.45 -87.86 54.32
CA ASN A 83 73.36 -89.28 53.98
C ASN A 83 74.73 -89.99 53.99
N THR A 84 75.52 -89.76 55.05
CA THR A 84 76.74 -90.53 55.29
C THR A 84 76.36 -91.93 55.79
N SER A 85 77.01 -92.98 55.29
CA SER A 85 76.68 -94.40 55.53
C SER A 85 76.90 -94.89 56.98
N THR A 86 76.86 -93.99 57.96
CA THR A 86 77.15 -94.20 59.38
C THR A 86 75.94 -94.04 60.31
N ALA A 87 74.77 -93.61 59.85
CA ALA A 87 73.55 -93.49 60.67
C ALA A 87 72.82 -94.85 60.80
N THR A 88 72.47 -95.26 62.03
CA THR A 88 71.70 -96.49 62.32
C THR A 88 70.33 -96.18 62.93
N SER A 89 69.38 -97.14 62.91
CA SER A 89 68.09 -97.02 63.61
C SER A 89 68.27 -96.67 65.09
N ASN A 90 67.35 -95.85 65.61
CA ASN A 90 67.32 -95.30 66.99
C ASN A 90 68.39 -94.26 67.30
N GLN A 91 68.87 -93.56 66.28
CA GLN A 91 69.62 -92.32 66.44
C GLN A 91 68.83 -91.13 65.88
N ILE A 92 68.97 -89.97 66.54
CA ILE A 92 68.45 -88.68 66.10
C ILE A 92 69.62 -87.76 65.74
N LEU A 93 69.43 -86.91 64.73
CA LEU A 93 70.41 -85.88 64.40
C LEU A 93 70.33 -84.79 65.46
N SER A 94 71.33 -84.75 66.35
CA SER A 94 71.39 -83.76 67.41
C SER A 94 72.63 -82.89 67.25
N TRP A 95 72.48 -81.62 67.58
CA TRP A 95 73.59 -80.68 67.60
C TRP A 95 74.53 -81.04 68.74
N THR A 96 75.77 -81.43 68.42
CA THR A 96 76.76 -81.85 69.43
C THR A 96 77.53 -80.68 70.06
N GLY A 97 77.18 -79.44 69.68
CA GLY A 97 77.88 -78.23 70.11
C GLY A 97 78.84 -77.65 69.06
N SER A 98 79.18 -78.40 68.00
CA SER A 98 80.10 -77.93 66.94
C SER A 98 79.69 -78.34 65.52
N ASP A 99 79.02 -79.49 65.36
CA ASP A 99 78.30 -79.86 64.15
C ASP A 99 77.10 -80.77 64.48
N TYR A 100 76.23 -81.01 63.51
CA TYR A 100 75.15 -81.99 63.61
C TYR A 100 75.72 -83.41 63.47
N ALA A 101 75.41 -84.30 64.43
CA ALA A 101 75.78 -85.71 64.37
C ALA A 101 74.63 -86.60 64.88
N TRP A 102 74.58 -87.85 64.40
CA TRP A 102 73.57 -88.84 64.83
C TRP A 102 73.91 -89.41 66.22
N VAL A 103 73.03 -89.21 67.21
CA VAL A 103 73.18 -89.65 68.62
C VAL A 103 71.98 -90.48 69.09
N ALA A 104 72.11 -91.29 70.15
CA ALA A 104 71.01 -92.13 70.65
C ALA A 104 69.86 -91.31 71.29
N ASP A 105 68.62 -91.78 71.11
CA ASP A 105 67.38 -91.18 71.63
C ASP A 105 67.04 -91.75 73.02
N SER A 106 67.38 -91.04 74.12
CA SER A 106 67.31 -91.67 75.47
C SER A 106 67.02 -90.79 76.70
N ASP A 107 66.29 -89.67 76.64
CA ASP A 107 65.86 -88.96 77.87
C ASP A 107 64.35 -88.57 77.86
N ASP A 108 63.58 -89.29 78.70
CA ASP A 108 62.12 -89.23 78.91
C ASP A 108 61.74 -88.28 80.08
N SER A 109 61.04 -87.18 79.81
CA SER A 109 60.51 -86.22 80.81
C SER A 109 59.23 -85.51 80.30
N GLY A 110 58.13 -86.26 80.14
CA GLY A 110 56.81 -85.74 79.74
C GLY A 110 55.79 -85.54 80.89
N ILE A 111 54.63 -84.94 80.58
CA ILE A 111 53.47 -84.68 81.48
C ILE A 111 52.55 -85.90 81.57
N GLU A 112 52.05 -86.27 82.77
CA GLU A 112 51.09 -87.36 82.97
C GLU A 112 49.63 -86.88 82.86
N LEU A 113 48.68 -87.77 82.51
CA LEU A 113 47.26 -87.40 82.30
C LEU A 113 46.56 -86.87 83.58
N THR A 114 47.11 -87.17 84.76
CA THR A 114 46.60 -86.67 86.04
C THR A 114 47.07 -85.26 86.37
N ASP A 115 48.06 -84.73 85.64
CA ASP A 115 48.59 -83.38 85.86
C ASP A 115 47.65 -82.28 85.35
N LEU A 116 46.58 -82.64 84.64
CA LEU A 116 45.60 -81.71 84.05
C LEU A 116 44.21 -81.84 84.72
N SER A 117 43.52 -80.72 84.90
CA SER A 117 42.14 -80.65 85.42
C SER A 117 41.38 -79.45 84.85
N VAL A 118 40.04 -79.47 84.95
CA VAL A 118 39.16 -78.35 84.53
C VAL A 118 38.30 -77.91 85.72
N THR A 119 38.25 -76.60 85.96
CA THR A 119 37.32 -75.97 86.91
C THR A 119 36.23 -75.24 86.11
N GLN A 120 34.96 -75.55 86.34
CA GLN A 120 33.83 -74.92 85.65
C GLN A 120 32.93 -74.16 86.66
N GLU A 121 32.65 -72.88 86.38
CA GLU A 121 31.62 -72.07 87.07
C GLU A 121 30.22 -72.36 86.49
N THR A 122 29.15 -72.02 87.22
CA THR A 122 27.77 -72.15 86.70
C THR A 122 27.61 -71.36 85.40
N ALA A 123 27.34 -72.04 84.29
CA ALA A 123 27.13 -71.39 83.00
C ALA A 123 25.73 -70.77 82.91
N ASP A 124 25.61 -69.58 82.32
CA ASP A 124 24.32 -69.05 81.86
C ASP A 124 23.88 -69.85 80.62
N GLY A 125 23.08 -70.91 80.83
CA GLY A 125 22.59 -71.82 79.80
C GLY A 125 22.99 -73.29 80.03
N SER A 126 22.92 -74.11 78.98
CA SER A 126 23.20 -75.57 79.04
C SER A 126 24.63 -75.98 78.66
N GLY A 127 25.55 -75.02 78.47
CA GLY A 127 26.92 -75.31 78.03
C GLY A 127 27.83 -75.91 79.11
N THR A 128 28.75 -76.82 78.74
CA THR A 128 29.72 -77.43 79.68
C THR A 128 31.10 -77.74 79.07
N LEU A 129 32.14 -77.81 79.91
CA LEU A 129 33.50 -78.25 79.59
C LEU A 129 33.99 -79.23 80.67
N THR A 130 34.43 -80.43 80.28
CA THR A 130 34.93 -81.48 81.21
C THR A 130 36.25 -82.09 80.73
N TYR A 131 37.08 -82.57 81.66
CA TYR A 131 38.32 -83.31 81.37
C TYR A 131 38.28 -84.73 81.94
N ASN A 132 38.62 -85.73 81.12
CA ASN A 132 38.69 -87.14 81.51
C ASN A 132 40.14 -87.58 81.74
N ASN A 133 40.51 -87.79 83.00
CA ASN A 133 41.87 -88.19 83.41
C ASN A 133 42.23 -89.66 83.09
N GLY A 134 41.28 -90.49 82.64
CA GLY A 134 41.54 -91.84 82.15
C GLY A 134 41.88 -91.92 80.67
N THR A 135 41.52 -90.90 79.88
CA THR A 135 41.71 -90.89 78.42
C THR A 135 42.43 -89.65 77.88
N GLY A 136 42.64 -88.62 78.71
CA GLY A 136 43.28 -87.37 78.30
C GLY A 136 42.41 -86.45 77.44
N VAL A 137 41.09 -86.63 77.42
CA VAL A 137 40.17 -85.91 76.52
C VAL A 137 39.47 -84.75 77.24
N PHE A 138 39.50 -83.57 76.63
CA PHE A 138 38.61 -82.45 76.96
C PHE A 138 37.34 -82.53 76.10
N THR A 139 36.16 -82.43 76.72
CA THR A 139 34.87 -82.44 76.03
C THR A 139 34.15 -81.12 76.27
N TYR A 140 33.85 -80.39 75.19
CA TYR A 140 33.06 -79.16 75.20
C TYR A 140 31.68 -79.39 74.57
N THR A 141 30.62 -78.98 75.28
CA THR A 141 29.23 -78.95 74.78
C THR A 141 28.77 -77.48 74.71
N PRO A 142 28.57 -76.90 73.52
CA PRO A 142 28.09 -75.52 73.39
C PRO A 142 26.63 -75.36 73.86
N PRO A 143 26.24 -74.17 74.36
CA PRO A 143 24.85 -73.88 74.74
C PRO A 143 23.89 -73.88 73.55
N ASP A 144 22.66 -74.37 73.74
CA ASP A 144 21.60 -74.39 72.73
C ASP A 144 20.83 -73.05 72.71
N LEU A 145 20.86 -72.36 71.56
CA LEU A 145 20.29 -71.02 71.35
C LEU A 145 19.03 -71.02 70.45
N ALA A 146 18.42 -72.19 70.19
CA ALA A 146 17.32 -72.34 69.23
C ALA A 146 16.02 -71.57 69.55
N THR A 147 15.90 -70.88 70.69
CA THR A 147 14.70 -70.11 71.09
C THR A 147 14.81 -68.59 70.94
N ALA A 148 15.93 -68.06 70.45
CA ALA A 148 16.11 -66.63 70.21
C ALA A 148 15.84 -66.25 68.74
N VAL A 149 14.57 -66.17 68.34
CA VAL A 149 14.15 -65.58 67.05
C VAL A 149 13.23 -64.39 67.34
N VAL A 150 13.62 -63.18 66.93
CA VAL A 150 12.74 -62.00 66.93
C VAL A 150 11.78 -62.13 65.75
N GLY A 151 10.52 -62.49 66.01
CA GLY A 151 9.46 -62.43 65.00
C GLY A 151 9.21 -60.97 64.58
N GLN A 152 8.96 -60.75 63.29
CA GLN A 152 8.75 -59.44 62.64
C GLN A 152 7.96 -58.45 63.52
N ALA A 153 8.46 -57.21 63.67
CA ALA A 153 7.77 -56.16 64.43
C ALA A 153 6.53 -55.67 63.65
N ASN A 154 5.33 -55.87 64.22
CA ASN A 154 4.09 -55.37 63.60
C ASN A 154 4.00 -53.83 63.64
N ASN A 155 4.61 -53.20 64.65
CA ASN A 155 4.54 -51.76 64.92
C ASN A 155 5.94 -51.19 65.23
N VAL A 156 6.22 -50.00 64.73
CA VAL A 156 7.34 -49.14 65.14
C VAL A 156 6.76 -48.03 66.02
N VAL A 157 7.12 -48.03 67.30
CA VAL A 157 6.56 -47.16 68.33
C VAL A 157 7.70 -46.33 68.96
N TYR A 158 7.44 -45.05 69.22
CA TYR A 158 8.24 -44.20 70.10
C TYR A 158 7.44 -43.82 71.33
N THR A 159 8.14 -43.47 72.41
CA THR A 159 7.51 -42.90 73.59
C THR A 159 7.36 -41.39 73.42
N CYS A 160 6.17 -40.87 73.71
CA CYS A 160 5.84 -39.45 73.62
C CYS A 160 5.16 -38.95 74.89
N VAL A 161 5.14 -37.63 75.09
CA VAL A 161 4.38 -36.97 76.15
C VAL A 161 3.40 -35.98 75.56
N ASN A 162 2.13 -36.06 75.98
CA ASN A 162 1.11 -35.11 75.55
C ASN A 162 1.34 -33.75 76.22
N LYS A 163 1.59 -32.72 75.41
CA LYS A 163 1.74 -31.32 75.84
C LYS A 163 0.67 -30.40 75.24
N ASP A 164 -0.40 -30.97 74.71
CA ASP A 164 -1.58 -30.21 74.31
C ASP A 164 -2.35 -29.69 75.53
N SER A 165 -3.29 -28.78 75.28
CA SER A 165 -4.18 -28.18 76.27
C SER A 165 -5.20 -29.13 76.89
N GLY A 166 -5.35 -30.34 76.34
CA GLY A 166 -6.30 -31.36 76.79
C GLY A 166 -5.84 -32.79 76.54
N THR A 167 -6.65 -33.76 76.99
CA THR A 167 -6.43 -35.19 76.73
C THR A 167 -6.52 -35.47 75.24
N LEU A 168 -5.50 -36.14 74.69
CA LEU A 168 -5.51 -36.63 73.33
C LEU A 168 -5.97 -38.08 73.32
N THR A 169 -6.95 -38.41 72.47
CA THR A 169 -7.48 -39.77 72.39
C THR A 169 -6.63 -40.65 71.50
N LYS A 170 -6.70 -41.96 71.70
CA LYS A 170 -6.08 -42.96 70.84
C LYS A 170 -6.44 -42.74 69.38
N GLY A 171 -5.43 -42.84 68.51
CA GLY A 171 -5.55 -42.61 67.07
C GLY A 171 -5.45 -41.15 66.65
N THR A 172 -5.36 -40.20 67.60
CA THR A 172 -5.12 -38.79 67.26
C THR A 172 -3.78 -38.65 66.55
N PRO A 173 -3.74 -38.07 65.33
CA PRO A 173 -2.50 -37.68 64.69
C PRO A 173 -1.87 -36.53 65.45
N VAL A 174 -0.57 -36.63 65.72
CA VAL A 174 0.14 -35.64 66.52
C VAL A 174 1.42 -35.17 65.85
N TYR A 175 1.75 -33.90 66.04
CA TYR A 175 3.01 -33.31 65.58
C TYR A 175 3.98 -33.13 66.74
N ALA A 176 5.27 -33.13 66.45
CA ALA A 176 6.29 -32.80 67.43
C ALA A 176 6.48 -31.29 67.49
N PHE A 177 6.64 -30.78 68.72
CA PHE A 177 7.04 -29.40 68.96
C PHE A 177 7.91 -29.32 70.21
N ASP A 178 8.62 -28.21 70.37
CA ASP A 178 9.37 -27.92 71.59
C ASP A 178 8.49 -27.12 72.56
N GLY A 179 7.95 -27.81 73.57
CA GLY A 179 7.20 -27.21 74.67
C GLY A 179 8.08 -26.70 75.82
N GLY A 180 9.41 -26.67 75.65
CA GLY A 180 10.34 -26.03 76.58
C GLY A 180 10.81 -26.86 77.78
N ALA A 181 10.54 -28.17 77.82
CA ALA A 181 11.04 -29.07 78.87
C ALA A 181 12.22 -29.93 78.40
N ASN A 182 13.34 -29.92 79.16
CA ASN A 182 14.55 -30.69 78.89
C ASN A 182 14.37 -32.18 79.24
N GLY A 183 13.88 -32.99 78.29
CA GLY A 183 13.77 -34.45 78.40
C GLY A 183 14.11 -35.12 77.06
N GLN A 184 14.37 -36.44 77.09
CA GLN A 184 14.63 -37.24 75.88
C GLN A 184 13.35 -37.74 75.18
N THR A 185 12.18 -37.54 75.80
CA THR A 185 10.87 -37.99 75.30
C THR A 185 10.30 -36.95 74.33
N VAL A 186 9.75 -37.41 73.20
CA VAL A 186 9.16 -36.53 72.18
C VAL A 186 7.89 -35.88 72.73
N GLN A 187 7.82 -34.54 72.67
CA GLN A 187 6.64 -33.79 73.08
C GLN A 187 5.68 -33.63 71.91
N VAL A 188 4.40 -33.90 72.14
CA VAL A 188 3.40 -33.97 71.07
C VAL A 188 2.11 -33.23 71.42
N ALA A 189 1.47 -32.67 70.40
CA ALA A 189 0.12 -32.08 70.45
C ALA A 189 -0.67 -32.47 69.19
N ALA A 190 -1.99 -32.26 69.18
CA ALA A 190 -2.83 -32.63 68.05
C ALA A 190 -2.38 -31.90 66.76
N ALA A 191 -2.19 -32.69 65.70
CA ALA A 191 -1.87 -32.15 64.38
C ALA A 191 -3.15 -31.62 63.70
N ASP A 192 -3.02 -30.52 62.96
CA ASP A 192 -4.15 -29.85 62.29
C ASP A 192 -3.77 -29.47 60.86
N ALA A 193 -4.52 -29.98 59.88
CA ALA A 193 -4.24 -29.73 58.47
C ALA A 193 -4.38 -28.25 58.07
N SER A 194 -5.09 -27.42 58.83
CA SER A 194 -5.24 -25.99 58.54
C SER A 194 -4.13 -25.10 59.10
N ASP A 195 -3.19 -25.67 59.86
CA ASP A 195 -2.13 -24.92 60.52
C ASP A 195 -0.75 -25.53 60.25
N SER A 196 0.06 -24.81 59.46
CA SER A 196 1.43 -25.22 59.13
C SER A 196 2.38 -25.37 60.31
N ALA A 197 2.10 -24.72 61.44
CA ALA A 197 2.92 -24.88 62.64
C ALA A 197 2.62 -26.19 63.39
N LYS A 198 1.46 -26.82 63.12
CA LYS A 198 0.99 -28.05 63.78
C LYS A 198 1.16 -29.29 62.91
N MET A 199 2.02 -29.20 61.90
CA MET A 199 2.25 -30.22 60.88
C MET A 199 3.75 -30.27 60.57
N PRO A 200 4.30 -31.42 60.14
CA PRO A 200 3.62 -32.68 59.85
C PRO A 200 3.27 -33.46 61.12
N ALA A 201 2.21 -34.25 61.06
CA ALA A 201 1.94 -35.30 62.03
C ALA A 201 3.04 -36.37 61.95
N ILE A 202 3.71 -36.64 63.06
CA ILE A 202 4.86 -37.56 63.15
C ILE A 202 4.45 -38.99 63.54
N GLY A 203 3.19 -39.19 63.92
CA GLY A 203 2.63 -40.48 64.31
C GLY A 203 1.18 -40.34 64.75
N VAL A 204 0.57 -41.44 65.16
CA VAL A 204 -0.75 -41.48 65.81
C VAL A 204 -0.63 -42.09 67.20
N LEU A 205 -1.40 -41.60 68.16
CA LEU A 205 -1.34 -42.12 69.53
C LEU A 205 -1.85 -43.57 69.62
N GLY A 206 -1.11 -44.41 70.33
CA GLY A 206 -1.46 -45.81 70.60
C GLY A 206 -2.47 -45.98 71.75
N GLU A 207 -2.71 -44.93 72.52
CA GLU A 207 -3.58 -44.89 73.70
C GLU A 207 -4.13 -43.48 73.97
N ASP A 208 -5.04 -43.36 74.94
CA ASP A 208 -5.51 -42.06 75.44
C ASP A 208 -4.45 -41.47 76.37
N LEU A 209 -3.98 -40.25 76.08
CA LEU A 209 -2.96 -39.57 76.90
C LEU A 209 -3.52 -38.29 77.51
N ALA A 210 -3.57 -38.24 78.84
CA ALA A 210 -3.84 -37.00 79.57
C ALA A 210 -2.69 -35.99 79.37
N VAL A 211 -2.94 -34.72 79.67
CA VAL A 211 -1.89 -33.68 79.66
C VAL A 211 -0.74 -34.10 80.58
N ASP A 212 0.49 -33.95 80.10
CA ASP A 212 1.75 -34.40 80.72
C ASP A 212 1.89 -35.93 80.88
N GLY A 213 0.96 -36.72 80.35
CA GLY A 213 1.03 -38.18 80.33
C GLY A 213 2.01 -38.69 79.27
N GLU A 214 2.80 -39.69 79.64
CA GLU A 214 3.73 -40.41 78.77
C GLU A 214 3.08 -41.68 78.23
N GLY A 215 3.27 -41.98 76.94
CA GLY A 215 2.85 -43.25 76.35
C GLY A 215 3.19 -43.40 74.87
N ASP A 216 2.54 -44.35 74.21
CA ASP A 216 2.98 -44.87 72.92
C ASP A 216 2.52 -44.01 71.73
N LEU A 217 3.49 -43.63 70.89
CA LEU A 217 3.31 -43.00 69.58
C LEU A 217 3.62 -44.00 68.47
N LEU A 218 2.61 -44.39 67.70
CA LEU A 218 2.77 -45.30 66.56
C LEU A 218 3.22 -44.50 65.32
N LEU A 219 4.39 -44.86 64.78
CA LEU A 219 4.97 -44.24 63.59
C LEU A 219 4.67 -45.03 62.32
N TYR A 220 4.72 -46.36 62.44
CA TYR A 220 4.50 -47.28 61.34
C TYR A 220 3.90 -48.57 61.88
N GLY A 221 2.94 -49.16 61.19
CA GLY A 221 2.31 -50.43 61.59
C GLY A 221 0.82 -50.32 61.87
N GLN A 222 0.27 -51.32 62.53
CA GLN A 222 -1.17 -51.45 62.68
C GLN A 222 -1.69 -50.73 63.95
N ILE A 223 -2.69 -49.87 63.77
CA ILE A 223 -3.51 -49.34 64.86
C ILE A 223 -4.83 -50.10 64.94
N GLN A 224 -5.26 -50.44 66.16
CA GLN A 224 -6.53 -51.13 66.44
C GLN A 224 -7.19 -50.52 67.67
N GLY A 225 -8.51 -50.68 67.79
CA GLY A 225 -9.26 -50.19 68.95
C GLY A 225 -9.64 -48.72 68.86
N ILE A 226 -9.77 -48.18 67.64
CA ILE A 226 -10.23 -46.80 67.39
C ILE A 226 -11.61 -46.81 66.72
N ASP A 227 -12.39 -45.74 66.90
CA ASP A 227 -13.64 -45.56 66.16
C ASP A 227 -13.32 -45.17 64.71
N THR A 228 -13.74 -46.01 63.78
CA THR A 228 -13.66 -45.76 62.32
C THR A 228 -15.05 -45.75 61.69
N GLN A 229 -16.10 -45.95 62.48
CA GLN A 229 -17.48 -45.91 62.04
C GLN A 229 -18.02 -44.47 62.00
N THR A 230 -17.44 -43.56 62.77
CA THR A 230 -17.74 -42.12 62.75
C THR A 230 -16.54 -41.36 62.17
N PRO A 231 -16.67 -40.53 61.12
CA PRO A 231 -17.91 -40.13 60.46
C PRO A 231 -18.45 -41.12 59.41
N ASP A 232 -17.64 -42.05 58.87
CA ASP A 232 -18.03 -43.30 58.14
C ASP A 232 -16.82 -43.80 57.31
N PHE A 233 -15.73 -44.22 57.94
CA PHE A 233 -14.59 -44.75 57.18
C PHE A 233 -14.89 -46.14 56.63
N GLN A 234 -14.51 -46.39 55.38
CA GLN A 234 -14.56 -47.72 54.76
C GLN A 234 -13.16 -48.34 54.70
N PRO A 235 -13.04 -49.69 54.77
CA PRO A 235 -11.77 -50.35 54.48
C PRO A 235 -11.26 -49.95 53.09
N GLY A 236 -10.00 -49.49 53.03
CA GLY A 236 -9.38 -48.93 51.83
C GLY A 236 -9.37 -47.40 51.78
N ASP A 237 -10.15 -46.71 52.62
CA ASP A 237 -10.10 -45.25 52.70
C ASP A 237 -8.73 -44.78 53.17
N VAL A 238 -8.24 -43.71 52.54
CA VAL A 238 -7.01 -43.03 52.94
C VAL A 238 -7.28 -42.20 54.19
N ILE A 239 -6.40 -42.32 55.18
CA ILE A 239 -6.45 -41.55 56.41
C ILE A 239 -5.65 -40.28 56.21
N TRP A 240 -6.31 -39.13 56.29
CA TRP A 240 -5.68 -37.82 56.26
C TRP A 240 -5.69 -37.19 57.65
N VAL A 241 -4.74 -36.30 57.93
CA VAL A 241 -4.89 -35.36 59.05
C VAL A 241 -6.07 -34.43 58.73
N ALA A 242 -6.99 -34.25 59.67
CA ALA A 242 -8.18 -33.44 59.49
C ALA A 242 -7.91 -31.95 59.73
N VAL A 243 -8.71 -31.10 59.07
CA VAL A 243 -8.79 -29.67 59.38
C VAL A 243 -9.50 -29.52 60.73
N GLY A 244 -8.89 -28.79 61.67
CA GLY A 244 -9.35 -28.67 63.06
C GLY A 244 -8.89 -29.81 63.98
N GLY A 245 -8.04 -30.72 63.48
CA GLY A 245 -7.43 -31.80 64.26
C GLY A 245 -8.12 -33.16 64.15
N GLY A 246 -7.36 -34.23 64.44
CA GLY A 246 -7.84 -35.61 64.31
C GLY A 246 -7.59 -36.21 62.91
N PHE A 247 -8.28 -37.29 62.58
CA PHE A 247 -8.15 -37.99 61.30
C PHE A 247 -9.46 -37.97 60.51
N THR A 248 -9.37 -37.99 59.18
CA THR A 248 -10.51 -37.93 58.24
C THR A 248 -10.28 -38.81 57.01
N ASN A 249 -11.35 -39.33 56.39
CA ASN A 249 -11.28 -39.99 55.07
C ASN A 249 -11.48 -39.01 53.91
N THR A 250 -11.85 -37.75 54.21
CA THR A 250 -12.00 -36.71 53.19
C THR A 250 -10.69 -35.96 53.05
N LYS A 251 -10.06 -36.02 51.87
CA LYS A 251 -8.85 -35.27 51.57
C LYS A 251 -9.08 -33.76 51.83
N PRO A 252 -8.26 -33.09 52.66
CA PRO A 252 -8.36 -31.64 52.85
C PRO A 252 -8.27 -30.88 51.51
N SER A 253 -9.16 -29.92 51.27
CA SER A 253 -9.19 -29.10 50.04
C SER A 253 -8.82 -27.65 50.33
N GLY A 254 -8.43 -26.88 49.30
CA GLY A 254 -8.00 -25.49 49.43
C GLY A 254 -6.51 -25.31 49.72
N GLU A 255 -5.90 -24.27 49.15
CA GLU A 255 -4.45 -23.97 49.26
C GLU A 255 -3.95 -23.74 50.69
N GLY A 256 -4.81 -23.24 51.58
CA GLY A 256 -4.46 -23.02 52.99
C GLY A 256 -4.33 -24.31 53.83
N ASN A 257 -4.82 -25.44 53.32
CA ASN A 257 -4.80 -26.72 54.03
C ASN A 257 -3.67 -27.63 53.54
N ILE A 258 -2.92 -28.18 54.48
CA ILE A 258 -1.80 -29.08 54.26
C ILE A 258 -2.28 -30.50 54.05
N LEU A 259 -1.80 -31.11 52.98
CA LEU A 259 -2.08 -32.51 52.68
C LEU A 259 -1.07 -33.42 53.39
N GLN A 260 -1.56 -34.31 54.23
CA GLN A 260 -0.76 -35.41 54.76
C GLN A 260 -1.57 -36.70 54.86
N ASN A 261 -1.13 -37.73 54.14
CA ASN A 261 -1.63 -39.08 54.24
C ASN A 261 -0.91 -39.79 55.40
N LEU A 262 -1.66 -40.35 56.33
CA LEU A 262 -1.15 -41.10 57.47
C LEU A 262 -1.14 -42.61 57.23
N GLY A 263 -2.01 -43.11 56.36
CA GLY A 263 -2.19 -44.54 56.13
C GLY A 263 -3.53 -44.89 55.52
N VAL A 264 -3.97 -46.12 55.71
CA VAL A 264 -5.22 -46.65 55.16
C VAL A 264 -6.04 -47.36 56.22
N VAL A 265 -7.36 -47.25 56.14
CA VAL A 265 -8.27 -47.99 57.01
C VAL A 265 -8.30 -49.45 56.58
N THR A 266 -8.11 -50.37 57.52
CA THR A 266 -8.12 -51.81 57.25
C THR A 266 -9.37 -52.49 57.83
N LYS A 267 -9.99 -51.89 58.84
CA LYS A 267 -11.18 -52.44 59.51
C LYS A 267 -12.08 -51.33 60.05
N ARG A 268 -13.35 -51.36 59.64
CA ARG A 268 -14.41 -50.46 60.14
C ARG A 268 -15.10 -51.06 61.37
N HIS A 269 -15.15 -50.33 62.48
CA HIS A 269 -15.93 -50.65 63.69
C HIS A 269 -16.01 -49.41 64.62
N SER A 270 -17.03 -49.33 65.47
CA SER A 270 -17.22 -48.22 66.43
C SER A 270 -16.25 -48.20 67.63
N SER A 271 -15.59 -49.32 67.89
CA SER A 271 -14.68 -49.47 69.06
C SER A 271 -13.49 -50.41 68.83
N ASN A 272 -13.46 -51.12 67.71
CA ASN A 272 -12.44 -52.12 67.38
C ASN A 272 -11.98 -51.93 65.92
N GLY A 273 -12.12 -50.69 65.46
CA GLY A 273 -11.70 -50.26 64.14
C GLY A 273 -10.19 -50.11 64.13
N GLY A 274 -9.64 -50.07 62.93
CA GLY A 274 -8.20 -50.04 62.78
C GLY A 274 -7.75 -49.74 61.37
N GLY A 275 -6.48 -49.37 61.29
CA GLY A 275 -5.82 -48.98 60.06
C GLY A 275 -4.37 -49.40 60.08
N LEU A 276 -3.73 -49.25 58.93
CA LEU A 276 -2.30 -49.36 58.78
C LEU A 276 -1.75 -47.94 58.67
N ILE A 277 -0.80 -47.59 59.52
CA ILE A 277 -0.13 -46.29 59.56
C ILE A 277 1.19 -46.45 58.82
N GLU A 278 1.38 -45.67 57.77
CA GLU A 278 2.55 -45.80 56.88
C GLU A 278 3.10 -44.46 56.38
N GLY A 279 2.37 -43.36 56.55
CA GLY A 279 2.70 -42.04 55.99
C GLY A 279 3.09 -40.97 57.02
N SER A 280 3.27 -41.35 58.28
CA SER A 280 3.66 -40.44 59.35
C SER A 280 5.01 -39.76 59.06
N GLY A 281 5.12 -38.48 59.40
CA GLY A 281 6.33 -37.66 59.23
C GLY A 281 6.59 -37.11 57.82
N ARG A 282 5.71 -37.35 56.84
CA ARG A 282 5.86 -36.83 55.46
C ARG A 282 4.58 -36.16 54.96
N GLY A 283 4.65 -34.85 54.70
CA GLY A 283 3.60 -34.11 53.98
C GLY A 283 3.62 -34.41 52.47
N ALA A 284 2.58 -33.98 51.75
CA ALA A 284 2.53 -34.10 50.29
C ALA A 284 3.53 -33.17 49.61
N ALA A 285 4.21 -33.66 48.58
CA ALA A 285 5.16 -32.87 47.79
C ALA A 285 4.47 -31.81 46.89
N THR A 286 3.20 -32.02 46.56
CA THR A 286 2.38 -31.06 45.79
C THR A 286 1.18 -30.66 46.65
N PRO A 287 1.10 -29.40 47.11
CA PRO A 287 -0.05 -28.88 47.85
C PRO A 287 -1.34 -28.85 47.00
N ASN A 288 -2.45 -28.48 47.62
CA ASN A 288 -3.66 -28.11 46.88
C ASN A 288 -3.39 -26.86 46.01
N LEU A 289 -4.19 -26.71 44.94
CA LEU A 289 -4.20 -25.53 44.08
C LEU A 289 -5.66 -25.11 43.90
N ASP A 290 -5.96 -23.85 44.16
CA ASP A 290 -7.31 -23.31 44.05
C ASP A 290 -7.68 -23.11 42.56
N ASP A 291 -8.98 -23.09 42.25
CA ASP A 291 -9.44 -22.83 40.88
C ASP A 291 -8.98 -21.44 40.39
N GLY A 292 -8.55 -21.37 39.13
CA GLY A 292 -7.97 -20.15 38.54
C GLY A 292 -6.57 -19.79 39.07
N LYS A 293 -5.91 -20.66 39.83
CA LYS A 293 -4.50 -20.51 40.23
C LYS A 293 -3.55 -21.35 39.37
N ILE A 294 -2.27 -21.01 39.38
CA ILE A 294 -1.18 -21.75 38.74
C ILE A 294 0.04 -21.81 39.66
N PHE A 295 0.77 -22.93 39.61
CA PHE A 295 2.09 -23.02 40.24
C PHE A 295 3.14 -22.27 39.42
N ILE A 296 3.80 -21.30 40.04
CA ILE A 296 4.95 -20.58 39.51
C ILE A 296 6.17 -20.80 40.40
N GLY A 297 7.38 -20.59 39.88
CA GLY A 297 8.59 -20.55 40.70
C GLY A 297 8.66 -19.26 41.53
N SER A 298 9.12 -19.37 42.77
CA SER A 298 9.46 -18.22 43.62
C SER A 298 10.93 -17.82 43.47
N GLY A 299 11.31 -16.65 43.98
CA GLY A 299 12.72 -16.23 44.08
C GLY A 299 13.57 -17.05 45.07
N THR A 300 13.00 -18.11 45.65
CA THR A 300 13.65 -19.06 46.56
C THR A 300 13.70 -20.48 46.00
N ASP A 301 13.45 -20.64 44.68
CA ASP A 301 13.42 -21.93 43.95
C ASP A 301 12.36 -22.94 44.45
N TYR A 302 11.30 -22.46 45.10
CA TYR A 302 10.14 -23.26 45.49
C TYR A 302 8.91 -22.94 44.63
N SER A 303 7.93 -23.85 44.60
CA SER A 303 6.63 -23.56 43.99
C SER A 303 5.83 -22.56 44.85
N SER A 304 5.24 -21.57 44.21
CA SER A 304 4.27 -20.63 44.77
C SER A 304 3.02 -20.61 43.90
N THR A 305 1.87 -20.21 44.43
CA THR A 305 0.63 -20.11 43.66
C THR A 305 0.38 -18.65 43.25
N ALA A 306 -0.11 -18.45 42.04
CA ALA A 306 -0.49 -17.13 41.53
C ALA A 306 -1.83 -17.22 40.77
N THR A 307 -2.54 -16.09 40.67
CA THR A 307 -3.71 -16.00 39.79
C THR A 307 -3.29 -16.23 38.35
N LEU A 308 -3.99 -17.12 37.65
CA LEU A 308 -3.78 -17.33 36.22
C LEU A 308 -4.35 -16.14 35.45
N ASP A 309 -3.52 -15.12 35.26
CA ASP A 309 -3.84 -13.93 34.48
C ASP A 309 -2.62 -13.45 33.68
N THR A 310 -2.80 -12.38 32.92
CA THR A 310 -1.76 -11.82 32.05
C THR A 310 -0.61 -11.16 32.80
N SER A 311 -0.70 -10.92 34.12
CA SER A 311 0.35 -10.26 34.90
C SER A 311 1.55 -11.17 35.17
N ILE A 312 1.37 -12.49 35.13
CA ILE A 312 2.42 -13.49 35.41
C ILE A 312 2.98 -14.17 34.15
N VAL A 313 2.47 -13.85 32.96
CA VAL A 313 2.92 -14.44 31.69
C VAL A 313 3.74 -13.41 30.90
N PRO A 314 5.08 -13.55 30.81
CA PRO A 314 5.90 -12.66 30.01
C PRO A 314 5.51 -12.72 28.53
N GLU A 315 5.28 -11.56 27.91
CA GLU A 315 4.73 -11.51 26.54
C GLU A 315 5.65 -12.17 25.50
N ASN A 316 6.98 -12.12 25.67
CA ASN A 316 8.07 -12.71 24.85
C ASN A 316 7.99 -12.51 23.31
N GLY A 317 6.84 -12.74 22.67
CA GLY A 317 6.47 -12.33 21.31
C GLY A 317 4.95 -12.37 21.02
N ASN A 318 4.10 -12.74 21.99
CA ASN A 318 2.66 -12.84 21.84
C ASN A 318 1.99 -11.63 22.54
N VAL A 319 1.57 -10.68 21.72
CA VAL A 319 0.91 -9.43 22.15
C VAL A 319 -0.55 -9.75 22.44
N TYR A 320 -0.94 -9.85 23.71
CA TYR A 320 -2.35 -10.00 24.07
C TYR A 320 -3.15 -8.77 23.65
N TYR A 321 -4.36 -9.00 23.13
CA TYR A 321 -5.33 -7.95 22.84
C TYR A 321 -5.75 -7.23 24.12
N THR A 322 -5.58 -5.91 24.12
CA THR A 322 -6.26 -5.03 25.10
C THR A 322 -6.84 -3.84 24.36
N ASP A 323 -8.00 -3.36 24.80
CA ASP A 323 -8.64 -2.16 24.24
C ASP A 323 -7.68 -0.96 24.27
N ALA A 324 -6.88 -0.86 25.33
CA ALA A 324 -5.85 0.16 25.47
C ALA A 324 -4.78 0.07 24.36
N ARG A 325 -4.28 -1.14 24.02
CA ARG A 325 -3.27 -1.31 22.97
C ARG A 325 -3.83 -1.04 21.59
N VAL A 326 -5.04 -1.53 21.30
CA VAL A 326 -5.73 -1.24 20.03
C VAL A 326 -5.97 0.26 19.90
N SER A 327 -6.37 0.91 21.00
CA SER A 327 -6.56 2.35 21.04
C SER A 327 -5.25 3.11 20.85
N THR A 328 -4.15 2.74 21.52
CA THR A 328 -2.83 3.37 21.29
C THR A 328 -2.37 3.18 19.85
N HIS A 329 -2.49 1.95 19.31
CA HIS A 329 -2.09 1.70 17.92
C HIS A 329 -2.95 2.43 16.91
N LEU A 330 -4.25 2.64 17.14
CA LEU A 330 -5.13 3.35 16.19
C LEU A 330 -5.13 4.88 16.38
N LEU A 331 -4.82 5.38 17.58
CA LEU A 331 -4.73 6.81 17.88
C LEU A 331 -3.40 7.43 17.47
N THR A 332 -2.30 6.67 17.58
CA THR A 332 -0.95 7.11 17.20
C THR A 332 -0.35 6.12 16.22
N MET A 333 -0.93 6.00 15.02
CA MET A 333 -0.36 5.18 13.95
C MET A 333 0.95 5.80 13.47
N ASP A 334 2.05 5.07 13.63
CA ASP A 334 3.36 5.37 13.04
C ASP A 334 3.58 4.58 11.73
N GLY A 335 2.49 4.15 11.08
CA GLY A 335 2.53 3.32 9.89
C GLY A 335 1.19 3.20 9.17
N SER A 336 1.21 2.58 7.99
CA SER A 336 0.02 2.35 7.17
C SER A 336 -0.92 1.32 7.80
N ILE A 337 -2.23 1.49 7.56
CA ILE A 337 -3.22 0.43 7.77
C ILE A 337 -3.13 -0.52 6.56
N ILE A 338 -2.62 -1.73 6.78
CA ILE A 338 -2.47 -2.76 5.74
C ILE A 338 -3.48 -3.87 6.02
N PRO A 339 -4.48 -4.11 5.14
CA PRO A 339 -5.37 -5.26 5.29
C PRO A 339 -4.60 -6.58 5.10
N ASP A 340 -5.04 -7.64 5.77
CA ASP A 340 -4.43 -8.97 5.64
C ASP A 340 -4.66 -9.63 4.26
N THR A 341 -5.64 -9.12 3.51
CA THR A 341 -6.08 -9.64 2.22
C THR A 341 -6.42 -8.47 1.29
N ASP A 342 -5.96 -8.57 0.05
CA ASP A 342 -6.17 -7.54 -0.98
C ASP A 342 -7.66 -7.39 -1.35
N ILE A 343 -8.12 -6.15 -1.52
CA ILE A 343 -9.49 -5.74 -1.95
C ILE A 343 -10.63 -6.53 -1.26
N THR A 344 -10.45 -6.93 0.01
CA THR A 344 -11.44 -7.73 0.76
C THR A 344 -12.14 -6.94 1.86
N HIS A 345 -11.47 -5.94 2.43
CA HIS A 345 -11.95 -5.21 3.60
C HIS A 345 -12.41 -3.80 3.27
N ASP A 346 -13.49 -3.39 3.91
CA ASP A 346 -14.01 -2.03 3.83
C ASP A 346 -13.45 -1.15 4.96
N LEU A 347 -13.24 0.13 4.67
CA LEU A 347 -13.06 1.16 5.69
C LEU A 347 -14.43 1.70 6.13
N GLY A 348 -15.10 0.98 7.03
CA GLY A 348 -16.42 1.31 7.58
C GLY A 348 -17.53 0.38 7.08
N SER A 349 -18.79 0.79 7.28
CA SER A 349 -19.97 0.07 6.77
C SER A 349 -21.16 1.03 6.58
N PRO A 350 -22.27 0.61 5.95
CA PRO A 350 -23.46 1.45 5.81
C PRO A 350 -24.06 2.00 7.12
N THR A 351 -23.74 1.39 8.27
CA THR A 351 -24.22 1.84 9.59
C THR A 351 -23.10 2.36 10.50
N LYS A 352 -21.84 2.26 10.06
CA LYS A 352 -20.63 2.66 10.79
C LYS A 352 -19.71 3.40 9.83
N GLN A 353 -20.09 4.62 9.53
CA GLN A 353 -19.37 5.49 8.61
C GLN A 353 -18.38 6.36 9.36
N TRP A 354 -17.27 6.67 8.71
CA TRP A 354 -16.36 7.71 9.17
C TRP A 354 -17.05 9.05 8.99
N ARG A 355 -17.05 9.88 10.02
CA ARG A 355 -17.68 11.21 9.93
C ARG A 355 -16.89 12.10 8.96
N ASP A 356 -15.58 12.13 9.14
CA ASP A 356 -14.65 12.94 8.37
C ASP A 356 -13.42 12.07 8.04
N VAL A 357 -12.89 12.18 6.82
CA VAL A 357 -11.62 11.56 6.41
C VAL A 357 -10.66 12.68 6.01
N TYR A 358 -9.64 12.92 6.83
CA TYR A 358 -8.61 13.92 6.56
C TYR A 358 -7.48 13.26 5.80
N ILE A 359 -7.38 13.53 4.51
CA ILE A 359 -6.30 13.08 3.63
C ILE A 359 -5.29 14.22 3.43
N GLY A 360 -4.00 13.89 3.53
CA GLY A 360 -2.93 14.85 3.30
C GLY A 360 -2.66 15.11 1.82
N PRO A 361 -1.62 15.91 1.50
CA PRO A 361 -1.14 16.04 0.14
C PRO A 361 -0.75 14.68 -0.45
N GLY A 362 -1.07 14.47 -1.73
CA GLY A 362 -0.79 13.22 -2.47
C GLY A 362 -1.34 11.94 -1.86
N SER A 363 -2.46 11.97 -1.13
CA SER A 363 -2.83 10.88 -0.22
C SER A 363 -3.93 9.92 -0.69
N LEU A 364 -4.75 10.26 -1.70
CA LEU A 364 -5.77 9.31 -2.19
C LEU A 364 -5.30 8.59 -3.44
N TYR A 365 -5.08 7.28 -3.30
CA TYR A 365 -4.80 6.37 -4.40
C TYR A 365 -5.97 5.42 -4.65
N VAL A 366 -6.28 5.19 -5.92
CA VAL A 366 -7.23 4.16 -6.36
C VAL A 366 -6.53 3.28 -7.37
N ASN A 367 -6.47 1.97 -7.13
CA ASN A 367 -5.75 1.00 -7.98
C ASN A 367 -4.28 1.40 -8.25
N GLY A 368 -3.59 1.93 -7.22
CA GLY A 368 -2.20 2.38 -7.32
C GLY A 368 -2.00 3.72 -8.03
N LYS A 369 -3.08 4.43 -8.37
CA LYS A 369 -3.04 5.73 -9.06
C LYS A 369 -3.46 6.85 -8.13
N LYS A 370 -2.67 7.93 -8.08
CA LYS A 370 -2.97 9.13 -7.32
C LYS A 370 -4.13 9.84 -8.02
N VAL A 371 -5.29 9.93 -7.38
CA VAL A 371 -6.51 10.50 -7.99
C VAL A 371 -6.88 11.86 -7.42
N ILE A 372 -6.45 12.17 -6.20
CA ILE A 372 -6.61 13.48 -5.57
C ILE A 372 -5.31 13.85 -4.87
N GLU A 373 -4.81 15.05 -5.15
CA GLU A 373 -3.71 15.64 -4.42
C GLU A 373 -3.94 17.11 -4.10
N ASP A 374 -3.32 17.57 -3.02
CA ASP A 374 -3.09 18.98 -2.74
C ASP A 374 -1.67 19.33 -3.20
N ASP A 375 -1.57 20.16 -4.23
CA ASP A 375 -0.32 20.76 -4.72
C ASP A 375 -0.30 22.25 -4.37
N ALA A 376 0.42 22.58 -3.29
CA ALA A 376 0.60 23.93 -2.79
C ALA A 376 -0.72 24.72 -2.56
N GLY A 377 -1.79 24.05 -2.12
CA GLY A 377 -3.10 24.64 -1.88
C GLY A 377 -4.09 24.48 -3.04
N THR A 378 -3.66 23.88 -4.15
CA THR A 378 -4.52 23.54 -5.29
C THR A 378 -4.89 22.07 -5.23
N ILE A 379 -6.19 21.77 -5.22
CA ILE A 379 -6.66 20.39 -5.32
C ILE A 379 -6.69 19.96 -6.78
N THR A 380 -5.83 19.02 -7.13
CA THR A 380 -5.75 18.44 -8.48
C THR A 380 -6.48 17.10 -8.51
N ILE A 381 -7.36 16.94 -9.49
CA ILE A 381 -8.00 15.66 -9.84
C ILE A 381 -7.47 15.26 -11.20
N GLU A 382 -6.67 14.21 -11.25
CA GLU A 382 -6.02 13.73 -12.47
C GLU A 382 -6.48 12.32 -12.84
N THR A 383 -6.41 12.03 -14.14
CA THR A 383 -6.58 10.69 -14.69
C THR A 383 -5.32 10.32 -15.46
N ASP A 384 -5.10 9.03 -15.69
CA ASP A 384 -4.02 8.58 -16.56
C ASP A 384 -4.24 9.03 -18.02
N GLU A 385 -3.20 8.90 -18.84
CA GLU A 385 -3.29 9.00 -20.30
C GLU A 385 -4.42 8.10 -20.83
N ASP A 386 -5.20 8.61 -21.78
CA ASP A 386 -6.37 7.96 -22.40
C ASP A 386 -7.54 7.61 -21.45
N GLN A 387 -7.58 8.17 -20.23
CA GLN A 387 -8.72 8.01 -19.33
C GLN A 387 -9.60 9.27 -19.25
N ASN A 388 -10.89 9.06 -18.94
CA ASN A 388 -11.85 10.14 -18.79
C ASN A 388 -12.07 10.47 -17.31
N LEU A 389 -12.07 11.76 -16.95
CA LEU A 389 -12.72 12.22 -15.73
C LEU A 389 -14.22 12.39 -16.01
N ARG A 390 -15.07 11.56 -15.39
CA ARG A 390 -16.54 11.64 -15.56
C ARG A 390 -17.21 12.12 -14.28
N VAL A 391 -17.82 13.30 -14.33
CA VAL A 391 -18.76 13.79 -13.32
C VAL A 391 -20.19 13.47 -13.80
N LYS A 392 -20.85 12.49 -13.16
CA LYS A 392 -22.20 12.02 -13.55
C LYS A 392 -23.14 12.00 -12.36
N THR A 393 -24.24 12.76 -12.43
CA THR A 393 -25.38 12.61 -11.52
C THR A 393 -26.45 11.71 -12.17
N THR A 394 -27.00 10.77 -11.40
CA THR A 394 -28.09 9.88 -11.84
C THR A 394 -29.46 10.30 -11.30
N GLY A 395 -29.49 11.19 -10.30
CA GLY A 395 -30.71 11.79 -9.78
C GLY A 395 -31.18 13.00 -10.58
N THR A 396 -32.25 13.64 -10.13
CA THR A 396 -32.81 14.87 -10.74
C THR A 396 -32.08 16.15 -10.33
N GLY A 397 -31.06 16.05 -9.47
CA GLY A 397 -30.26 17.21 -9.03
C GLY A 397 -29.32 17.70 -10.12
N VAL A 398 -29.08 19.01 -10.13
CA VAL A 398 -28.12 19.66 -11.03
C VAL A 398 -26.68 19.38 -10.59
N THR A 399 -25.79 19.14 -11.53
CA THR A 399 -24.34 19.17 -11.28
C THR A 399 -23.89 20.63 -11.37
N GLN A 400 -23.26 21.17 -10.32
CA GLN A 400 -22.82 22.56 -10.27
C GLN A 400 -21.30 22.63 -10.10
N ILE A 401 -20.65 23.52 -10.86
CA ILE A 401 -19.28 23.98 -10.63
C ILE A 401 -19.39 25.49 -10.45
N THR A 402 -18.91 26.02 -9.32
CA THR A 402 -18.99 27.44 -8.98
C THR A 402 -17.62 27.98 -8.61
N SER A 403 -17.32 29.20 -9.04
CA SER A 403 -16.09 29.91 -8.72
C SER A 403 -16.45 31.33 -8.32
N ALA A 404 -15.74 31.91 -7.35
CA ALA A 404 -15.85 33.33 -7.03
C ALA A 404 -15.24 34.23 -8.13
N GLN A 405 -14.46 33.62 -9.03
CA GLN A 405 -13.86 34.26 -10.19
C GLN A 405 -14.35 33.55 -11.46
N ALA A 406 -13.46 33.20 -12.38
CA ALA A 406 -13.79 32.44 -13.57
C ALA A 406 -13.77 30.92 -13.30
N ILE A 407 -14.53 30.19 -14.11
CA ILE A 407 -14.34 28.76 -14.35
C ILE A 407 -13.60 28.64 -15.67
N GLN A 408 -12.34 28.23 -15.61
CA GLN A 408 -11.50 28.08 -16.80
C GLN A 408 -11.57 26.63 -17.30
N LEU A 409 -12.03 26.44 -18.53
CA LEU A 409 -11.91 25.17 -19.26
C LEU A 409 -10.81 25.34 -20.29
N THR A 410 -9.78 24.50 -20.24
CA THR A 410 -8.64 24.57 -21.15
C THR A 410 -8.41 23.20 -21.77
N ALA A 411 -8.28 23.17 -23.09
CA ALA A 411 -7.79 22.01 -23.82
C ALA A 411 -6.37 22.32 -24.32
N SER A 412 -5.44 21.40 -24.13
CA SER A 412 -4.05 21.52 -24.60
C SER A 412 -3.85 20.77 -25.92
N ASN A 413 -2.72 20.96 -26.60
CA ASN A 413 -2.34 20.23 -27.81
C ASN A 413 -3.33 20.32 -28.99
N SER A 414 -3.99 21.48 -29.17
CA SER A 414 -5.03 21.68 -30.18
C SER A 414 -6.26 20.79 -30.02
N ALA A 415 -6.51 20.25 -28.83
CA ALA A 415 -7.77 19.59 -28.53
C ALA A 415 -8.92 20.61 -28.41
N ASP A 416 -10.14 20.14 -28.66
CA ASP A 416 -11.35 20.95 -28.56
C ASP A 416 -12.00 20.80 -27.17
N ILE A 417 -12.68 21.86 -26.75
CA ILE A 417 -13.61 21.80 -25.61
C ILE A 417 -15.00 21.53 -26.18
N GLU A 418 -15.47 20.29 -26.03
CA GLU A 418 -16.80 19.89 -26.49
C GLU A 418 -17.83 20.04 -25.36
N LEU A 419 -18.84 20.90 -25.57
CA LEU A 419 -20.06 20.94 -24.75
C LEU A 419 -21.21 20.43 -25.61
N THR A 420 -21.78 19.28 -25.24
CA THR A 420 -22.84 18.62 -26.01
C THR A 420 -24.02 18.28 -25.10
N THR A 421 -25.23 18.58 -25.56
CA THR A 421 -26.49 18.16 -24.91
C THR A 421 -27.30 17.31 -25.88
N ALA A 422 -27.71 16.09 -25.48
CA ALA A 422 -28.54 15.23 -26.33
C ALA A 422 -29.92 15.85 -26.63
N THR A 423 -30.46 16.57 -25.65
CA THR A 423 -31.68 17.37 -25.73
C THR A 423 -31.49 18.60 -24.85
N GLY A 424 -31.73 19.80 -25.36
CA GLY A 424 -31.57 21.04 -24.60
C GLY A 424 -30.70 22.08 -25.30
N GLN A 425 -30.38 23.15 -24.58
CA GLN A 425 -29.52 24.24 -25.03
C GLN A 425 -28.38 24.42 -24.04
N ILE A 426 -27.25 24.94 -24.52
CA ILE A 426 -26.18 25.46 -23.68
C ILE A 426 -26.52 26.93 -23.44
N GLU A 427 -26.93 27.26 -22.23
CA GLU A 427 -27.29 28.63 -21.84
C GLU A 427 -26.07 29.32 -21.22
N LEU A 428 -25.67 30.46 -21.80
CA LEU A 428 -24.63 31.34 -21.27
C LEU A 428 -25.29 32.69 -20.98
N ASN A 429 -25.46 33.00 -19.69
CA ASN A 429 -26.21 34.18 -19.23
C ASN A 429 -25.44 35.51 -19.32
N GLY A 430 -24.20 35.49 -19.83
CA GLY A 430 -23.36 36.66 -20.03
C GLY A 430 -22.84 36.73 -21.47
N ASP A 431 -21.96 37.69 -21.73
CA ASP A 431 -21.36 37.87 -23.04
C ASP A 431 -20.55 36.63 -23.45
N VAL A 432 -20.78 36.17 -24.68
CA VAL A 432 -20.00 35.10 -25.30
C VAL A 432 -18.90 35.73 -26.13
N VAL A 433 -17.67 35.72 -25.62
CA VAL A 433 -16.50 36.20 -26.33
C VAL A 433 -15.81 35.01 -27.00
N ILE A 434 -15.70 35.05 -28.33
CA ILE A 434 -14.92 34.10 -29.12
C ILE A 434 -13.67 34.84 -29.57
N ASP A 435 -12.49 34.27 -29.32
CA ASP A 435 -11.21 34.83 -29.77
C ASP A 435 -11.28 35.16 -31.27
N VAL A 436 -10.79 36.33 -31.66
CA VAL A 436 -10.84 36.86 -33.04
C VAL A 436 -10.21 35.94 -34.09
N SER A 437 -9.42 34.94 -33.67
CA SER A 437 -8.86 33.90 -34.53
C SER A 437 -9.73 32.64 -34.70
N LYS A 438 -10.90 32.59 -34.05
CA LYS A 438 -11.78 31.41 -34.00
C LYS A 438 -13.15 31.71 -34.58
N SER A 439 -13.65 30.77 -35.38
CA SER A 439 -14.94 30.86 -36.04
C SER A 439 -16.05 30.30 -35.14
N LEU A 440 -17.24 30.90 -35.16
CA LEU A 440 -18.44 30.25 -34.66
C LEU A 440 -19.09 29.48 -35.81
N THR A 441 -18.90 28.16 -35.83
CA THR A 441 -19.49 27.28 -36.86
C THR A 441 -20.66 26.50 -36.29
N THR A 442 -21.77 26.42 -37.03
CA THR A 442 -22.85 25.47 -36.75
C THR A 442 -22.58 24.14 -37.47
N SER A 443 -22.93 23.02 -36.85
CA SER A 443 -22.82 21.70 -37.49
C SER A 443 -23.91 21.51 -38.56
N SER A 444 -23.55 20.85 -39.67
CA SER A 444 -24.42 20.28 -40.72
C SER A 444 -25.78 20.96 -40.98
N GLY A 445 -25.78 22.27 -41.29
CA GLY A 445 -26.99 22.99 -41.69
C GLY A 445 -27.82 23.58 -40.53
N GLY A 446 -27.30 23.62 -39.31
CA GLY A 446 -27.89 24.39 -38.22
C GLY A 446 -27.82 25.90 -38.48
N THR A 447 -28.82 26.65 -38.03
CA THR A 447 -28.87 28.12 -38.13
C THR A 447 -28.26 28.76 -36.90
N LEU A 448 -27.39 29.76 -37.07
CA LEU A 448 -27.00 30.66 -35.99
C LEU A 448 -28.08 31.76 -35.88
N THR A 449 -28.87 31.72 -34.81
CA THR A 449 -29.88 32.75 -34.55
C THR A 449 -29.32 33.76 -33.56
N VAL A 450 -29.14 35.01 -34.00
CA VAL A 450 -28.81 36.15 -33.13
C VAL A 450 -30.09 36.96 -32.93
N ALA A 451 -30.63 36.94 -31.73
CA ALA A 451 -31.91 37.62 -31.41
C ALA A 451 -31.77 39.13 -31.21
N CYS A 452 -30.56 39.67 -31.36
CA CYS A 452 -30.21 41.08 -31.23
C CYS A 452 -29.45 41.56 -32.49
N PRO A 453 -29.27 42.88 -32.65
CA PRO A 453 -28.40 43.41 -33.71
C PRO A 453 -26.97 42.85 -33.61
N ILE A 454 -26.38 42.57 -34.75
CA ILE A 454 -24.95 42.23 -34.86
C ILE A 454 -24.18 43.53 -35.03
N ASP A 455 -23.33 43.87 -34.07
CA ASP A 455 -22.37 44.98 -34.20
C ASP A 455 -21.02 44.43 -34.67
N MET A 456 -20.59 44.82 -35.88
CA MET A 456 -19.29 44.43 -36.45
C MET A 456 -18.18 45.44 -36.11
N GLY A 457 -18.51 46.55 -35.43
CA GLY A 457 -17.59 47.62 -35.08
C GLY A 457 -16.97 48.26 -36.33
N THR A 458 -15.66 48.03 -36.52
CA THR A 458 -14.91 48.53 -37.70
C THR A 458 -14.64 47.46 -38.75
N ASN A 459 -15.13 46.23 -38.53
CA ASN A 459 -14.95 45.10 -39.46
C ASN A 459 -16.14 44.99 -40.43
N ASP A 460 -15.90 44.28 -41.52
CA ASP A 460 -16.92 43.99 -42.53
C ASP A 460 -17.71 42.72 -42.19
N LEU A 461 -18.98 42.69 -42.60
CA LEU A 461 -19.76 41.46 -42.67
C LEU A 461 -19.40 40.71 -43.97
N ASP A 462 -18.56 39.69 -43.86
CA ASP A 462 -18.23 38.79 -44.97
C ASP A 462 -19.15 37.57 -44.96
N VAL A 463 -20.05 37.48 -45.95
CA VAL A 463 -21.00 36.38 -46.12
C VAL A 463 -21.08 35.96 -47.58
N ASN A 464 -21.27 34.67 -47.84
CA ASN A 464 -21.41 34.16 -49.20
C ASN A 464 -22.66 34.72 -49.90
N ASN A 465 -23.82 34.65 -49.22
CA ASN A 465 -25.07 35.25 -49.67
C ASN A 465 -25.71 35.99 -48.50
N LEU A 466 -26.20 37.20 -48.78
CA LEU A 466 -27.03 37.97 -47.85
C LEU A 466 -28.48 37.95 -48.33
N VAL A 467 -29.39 37.44 -47.49
CA VAL A 467 -30.84 37.52 -47.70
C VAL A 467 -31.41 38.38 -46.57
N VAL A 468 -32.21 39.38 -46.93
CA VAL A 468 -32.85 40.31 -45.98
C VAL A 468 -34.35 40.21 -46.19
N ASP A 469 -35.07 39.60 -45.24
CA ASP A 469 -36.54 39.49 -45.30
C ASP A 469 -37.23 40.84 -45.11
N GLY A 470 -36.54 41.78 -44.46
CA GLY A 470 -36.99 43.16 -44.23
C GLY A 470 -36.32 44.16 -45.18
N ASN A 471 -36.19 45.39 -44.70
CA ASN A 471 -35.54 46.47 -45.45
C ASN A 471 -34.03 46.45 -45.24
N LEU A 472 -33.27 46.68 -46.30
CA LEU A 472 -31.87 47.07 -46.21
C LEU A 472 -31.77 48.60 -46.05
N THR A 473 -31.22 49.08 -44.93
CA THR A 473 -30.92 50.49 -44.72
C THR A 473 -29.40 50.69 -44.70
N VAL A 474 -28.89 51.62 -45.50
CA VAL A 474 -27.47 51.97 -45.56
C VAL A 474 -27.29 53.40 -45.06
N SER A 475 -26.71 53.57 -43.87
CA SER A 475 -26.49 54.89 -43.24
C SER A 475 -25.18 55.57 -43.65
N GLY A 476 -24.44 54.97 -44.59
CA GLY A 476 -23.24 55.55 -45.17
C GLY A 476 -23.54 56.48 -46.35
N THR A 477 -22.49 57.06 -46.95
CA THR A 477 -22.63 57.97 -48.11
C THR A 477 -22.64 57.26 -49.46
N ARG A 478 -22.39 55.95 -49.50
CA ARG A 478 -22.26 55.18 -50.75
C ARG A 478 -22.84 53.78 -50.60
N THR A 479 -23.58 53.34 -51.62
CA THR A 479 -23.91 51.95 -51.88
C THR A 479 -23.19 51.54 -53.17
N ILE A 480 -22.37 50.50 -53.11
CA ILE A 480 -21.62 49.98 -54.27
C ILE A 480 -22.11 48.56 -54.54
N VAL A 481 -22.65 48.33 -55.73
CA VAL A 481 -23.09 47.00 -56.19
C VAL A 481 -22.25 46.63 -57.40
N ASN A 482 -21.25 45.77 -57.20
CA ASN A 482 -20.35 45.30 -58.26
C ASN A 482 -20.95 44.08 -58.97
N THR A 483 -22.05 44.30 -59.69
CA THR A 483 -22.75 43.29 -60.49
C THR A 483 -22.81 43.71 -61.95
N GLU A 484 -22.95 42.74 -62.85
CA GLU A 484 -23.21 43.00 -64.27
C GLU A 484 -24.69 43.41 -64.50
N GLU A 485 -25.60 42.95 -63.64
CA GLU A 485 -27.04 43.16 -63.76
C GLU A 485 -27.65 43.53 -62.40
N ILE A 486 -28.47 44.59 -62.39
CA ILE A 486 -29.31 44.96 -61.25
C ILE A 486 -30.77 44.73 -61.67
N ASN A 487 -31.41 43.72 -61.07
CA ASN A 487 -32.84 43.46 -61.24
C ASN A 487 -33.63 44.19 -60.14
N LEU A 488 -34.33 45.26 -60.52
CA LEU A 488 -35.22 46.01 -59.63
C LEU A 488 -36.67 45.62 -59.91
N ALA A 489 -37.32 45.01 -58.92
CA ALA A 489 -38.76 44.75 -58.97
C ALA A 489 -39.59 46.00 -58.61
N ASP A 490 -38.95 47.01 -58.01
CA ASP A 490 -39.60 48.25 -57.63
C ASP A 490 -40.07 49.03 -58.87
N ASN A 491 -41.28 49.57 -58.78
CA ASN A 491 -41.88 50.36 -59.87
C ASN A 491 -41.23 51.74 -60.03
N THR A 492 -40.59 52.25 -58.98
CA THR A 492 -40.06 53.62 -58.91
C THR A 492 -38.66 53.62 -58.33
N ILE A 493 -37.75 54.31 -59.02
CA ILE A 493 -36.46 54.71 -58.46
C ILE A 493 -36.61 56.16 -58.01
N LEU A 494 -36.56 56.39 -56.70
CA LEU A 494 -36.57 57.74 -56.14
C LEU A 494 -35.13 58.25 -56.06
N LEU A 495 -34.79 59.22 -56.90
CA LEU A 495 -33.51 59.91 -56.88
C LEU A 495 -33.61 61.14 -55.97
N ASN A 496 -32.48 61.57 -55.40
CA ASN A 496 -32.41 62.71 -54.47
C ASN A 496 -33.38 62.59 -53.28
N SER A 497 -33.59 61.37 -52.76
CA SER A 497 -34.59 61.11 -51.72
C SER A 497 -34.28 61.78 -50.37
N ASN A 498 -33.03 62.18 -50.15
CA ASN A 498 -32.56 62.89 -48.96
C ASN A 498 -32.78 64.42 -49.05
N TYR A 499 -33.44 64.88 -50.10
CA TYR A 499 -33.73 66.29 -50.29
C TYR A 499 -34.63 66.87 -49.19
N ASP A 500 -34.26 68.03 -48.64
CA ASP A 500 -34.87 68.62 -47.43
C ASP A 500 -36.03 69.60 -47.67
N GLY A 501 -36.37 69.86 -48.94
CA GLY A 501 -37.58 70.61 -49.33
C GLY A 501 -37.39 72.08 -49.74
N ASN A 502 -36.15 72.57 -49.93
CA ASN A 502 -35.87 73.93 -50.44
C ASN A 502 -36.12 74.07 -51.97
N THR A 503 -35.32 74.85 -52.73
CA THR A 503 -35.21 74.71 -54.21
C THR A 503 -34.05 73.75 -54.57
N PRO A 504 -34.27 72.65 -55.32
CA PRO A 504 -33.20 71.72 -55.61
C PRO A 504 -32.08 72.37 -56.43
N THR A 505 -30.82 72.09 -56.09
CA THR A 505 -29.66 72.64 -56.82
C THR A 505 -28.78 71.59 -57.47
N GLU A 506 -29.07 70.30 -57.23
CA GLU A 506 -28.26 69.18 -57.70
C GLU A 506 -29.02 68.35 -58.73
N ASN A 507 -28.40 68.14 -59.89
CA ASN A 507 -28.96 67.30 -60.93
C ASN A 507 -28.93 65.83 -60.52
N SER A 508 -29.98 65.09 -60.89
CA SER A 508 -30.13 63.67 -60.53
C SER A 508 -30.47 62.84 -61.76
N GLY A 509 -29.91 61.63 -61.85
CA GLY A 509 -30.21 60.73 -62.95
C GLY A 509 -29.25 59.57 -63.08
N ILE A 510 -29.10 59.09 -64.31
CA ILE A 510 -28.27 57.94 -64.64
C ILE A 510 -27.03 58.43 -65.39
N GLU A 511 -25.87 57.94 -64.97
CA GLU A 511 -24.60 58.14 -65.65
C GLU A 511 -24.05 56.81 -66.14
N ILE A 512 -23.55 56.80 -67.36
CA ILE A 512 -22.88 55.66 -67.98
C ILE A 512 -21.39 56.00 -68.03
N ASN A 513 -20.61 55.30 -67.21
CA ASN A 513 -19.15 55.35 -67.29
C ASN A 513 -18.68 54.62 -68.55
N ARG A 514 -17.86 55.30 -69.35
CA ARG A 514 -17.34 54.76 -70.63
C ARG A 514 -15.88 54.31 -70.58
N GLY A 515 -15.35 54.07 -69.38
CA GLY A 515 -14.04 53.43 -69.18
C GLY A 515 -12.89 54.37 -68.82
N GLY A 516 -13.16 55.66 -68.57
CA GLY A 516 -12.16 56.66 -68.16
C GLY A 516 -11.14 57.04 -69.24
N GLY A 517 -10.89 58.34 -69.43
CA GLY A 517 -9.95 58.86 -70.43
C GLY A 517 -10.47 60.12 -71.13
N THR A 518 -10.23 60.25 -72.45
CA THR A 518 -10.72 61.38 -73.26
C THR A 518 -12.20 61.29 -73.66
N ALA A 519 -12.86 60.16 -73.39
CA ALA A 519 -14.29 59.99 -73.66
C ALA A 519 -15.10 60.39 -72.42
N PRO A 520 -15.89 61.47 -72.47
CA PRO A 520 -16.73 61.86 -71.34
C PRO A 520 -17.84 60.81 -71.10
N ASN A 521 -18.23 60.67 -69.84
CA ASN A 521 -19.42 59.90 -69.45
C ASN A 521 -20.66 60.43 -70.17
N LYS A 522 -21.67 59.57 -70.29
CA LYS A 522 -22.95 59.92 -70.90
C LYS A 522 -24.02 59.91 -69.82
N THR A 523 -24.94 60.86 -69.88
CA THR A 523 -25.92 61.08 -68.82
C THR A 523 -27.33 61.15 -69.37
N PHE A 524 -28.28 60.69 -68.56
CA PHE A 524 -29.69 61.04 -68.68
C PHE A 524 -30.12 61.55 -67.32
N ILE A 525 -30.21 62.87 -67.20
CA ILE A 525 -30.35 63.55 -65.91
C ILE A 525 -31.45 64.60 -65.97
N TRP A 526 -32.12 64.80 -64.84
CA TRP A 526 -32.92 65.98 -64.57
C TRP A 526 -31.98 67.15 -64.32
N ASP A 527 -32.06 68.19 -65.14
CA ASP A 527 -31.30 69.42 -64.98
C ASP A 527 -32.15 70.49 -64.29
N GLU A 528 -31.82 70.75 -63.02
CA GLU A 528 -32.54 71.72 -62.18
C GLU A 528 -32.40 73.16 -62.70
N THR A 529 -31.34 73.45 -63.46
CA THR A 529 -31.15 74.80 -64.04
C THR A 529 -32.11 75.06 -65.19
N SER A 530 -32.33 74.03 -66.02
CA SER A 530 -33.16 74.12 -67.23
C SER A 530 -34.59 73.63 -67.02
N ASP A 531 -34.90 73.11 -65.82
CA ASP A 531 -36.17 72.52 -65.40
C ASP A 531 -36.67 71.45 -66.38
N ARG A 532 -35.76 70.54 -66.79
CA ARG A 532 -36.07 69.47 -67.76
C ARG A 532 -35.08 68.32 -67.72
N TRP A 533 -35.52 67.17 -68.20
CA TRP A 533 -34.62 66.07 -68.57
C TRP A 533 -33.72 66.46 -69.73
N THR A 534 -32.44 66.14 -69.63
CA THR A 534 -31.44 66.41 -70.67
C THR A 534 -30.50 65.22 -70.87
N LEU A 535 -30.07 65.07 -72.12
CA LEU A 535 -28.96 64.20 -72.53
C LEU A 535 -27.66 64.99 -72.72
N GLY A 536 -27.63 66.26 -72.27
CA GLY A 536 -26.52 67.17 -72.51
C GLY A 536 -26.37 67.51 -73.98
N SER A 537 -25.19 67.26 -74.54
CA SER A 537 -24.89 67.45 -75.97
C SER A 537 -25.32 66.30 -76.88
N GLU A 538 -25.91 65.24 -76.33
CA GLU A 538 -26.18 64.01 -77.06
C GLU A 538 -27.58 63.99 -77.70
N THR A 539 -27.76 63.07 -78.65
CA THR A 539 -29.03 62.86 -79.34
C THR A 539 -29.76 61.64 -78.79
N LEU A 540 -31.08 61.76 -78.62
CA LEU A 540 -31.95 60.62 -78.37
C LEU A 540 -32.31 59.96 -79.71
N VAL A 541 -31.97 58.68 -79.88
CA VAL A 541 -32.45 57.87 -80.99
C VAL A 541 -33.65 57.07 -80.52
N ALA A 542 -34.85 57.46 -80.98
CA ALA A 542 -36.10 56.78 -80.67
C ALA A 542 -36.83 56.40 -81.96
N GLY A 543 -37.55 55.26 -81.95
CA GLY A 543 -38.39 54.86 -83.08
C GLY A 543 -39.59 55.79 -83.28
N THR A 544 -40.36 55.99 -82.21
CA THR A 544 -41.48 56.93 -82.17
C THR A 544 -41.35 57.78 -80.91
N VAL A 545 -41.51 59.09 -81.05
CA VAL A 545 -41.66 60.02 -79.93
C VAL A 545 -43.13 60.43 -79.87
N ILE A 546 -43.76 60.25 -78.71
CA ILE A 546 -45.11 60.74 -78.42
C ILE A 546 -44.94 61.84 -77.37
N ALA A 547 -44.97 63.10 -77.81
CA ALA A 547 -44.81 64.27 -76.95
C ALA A 547 -45.44 65.50 -77.62
N GLU A 548 -45.70 66.53 -76.83
CA GLU A 548 -45.82 67.90 -77.33
C GLU A 548 -44.40 68.44 -77.57
N LEU A 549 -44.09 68.86 -78.80
CA LEU A 549 -42.75 69.36 -79.13
C LEU A 549 -42.76 70.89 -79.12
N THR A 550 -41.85 71.48 -78.34
CA THR A 550 -41.57 72.91 -78.37
C THR A 550 -40.20 73.14 -79.00
N GLY A 551 -40.15 73.84 -80.14
CA GLY A 551 -38.93 74.17 -80.86
C GLY A 551 -38.96 73.76 -82.34
N ASP A 552 -37.80 73.81 -82.99
CA ASP A 552 -37.67 73.48 -84.41
C ASP A 552 -37.77 71.97 -84.64
N VAL A 553 -38.74 71.54 -85.44
CA VAL A 553 -38.79 70.18 -85.98
C VAL A 553 -37.99 70.16 -87.27
N THR A 554 -36.78 69.60 -87.20
CA THR A 554 -35.92 69.42 -88.37
C THR A 554 -36.23 68.10 -89.08
N GLY A 555 -36.36 68.13 -90.41
CA GLY A 555 -36.72 66.97 -91.24
C GLY A 555 -38.08 67.11 -91.92
N THR A 556 -38.63 65.98 -92.38
CA THR A 556 -39.93 65.96 -93.07
C THR A 556 -41.06 65.79 -92.04
N VAL A 557 -41.91 66.80 -91.92
CA VAL A 557 -43.21 66.66 -91.24
C VAL A 557 -44.13 65.87 -92.17
N SER A 558 -44.42 64.62 -91.82
CA SER A 558 -45.16 63.68 -92.68
C SER A 558 -46.65 64.04 -92.84
N SER A 559 -47.21 64.82 -91.93
CA SER A 559 -48.55 65.39 -92.03
C SER A 559 -48.64 66.74 -91.34
N LEU A 560 -49.19 67.74 -92.02
CA LEU A 560 -49.61 69.02 -91.45
C LEU A 560 -51.14 69.03 -91.20
N SER A 561 -51.80 67.87 -91.20
CA SER A 561 -53.27 67.79 -91.10
C SER A 561 -53.85 68.36 -89.80
N ASN A 562 -53.02 68.51 -88.77
CA ASN A 562 -53.37 69.13 -87.50
C ASN A 562 -52.97 70.63 -87.42
N HIS A 563 -52.56 71.24 -88.53
CA HIS A 563 -52.22 72.67 -88.61
C HIS A 563 -53.10 73.33 -89.68
N THR A 564 -53.62 74.53 -89.41
CA THR A 564 -54.28 75.33 -90.44
C THR A 564 -53.28 76.28 -91.09
N THR A 565 -53.56 76.78 -92.30
CA THR A 565 -52.73 77.82 -92.91
C THR A 565 -52.73 79.12 -92.10
N THR A 566 -53.68 79.31 -91.18
CA THR A 566 -53.69 80.43 -90.21
C THR A 566 -52.55 80.30 -89.19
N ASP A 567 -52.18 79.07 -88.83
CA ASP A 567 -51.17 78.77 -87.83
C ASP A 567 -49.75 78.71 -88.44
N LEU A 568 -49.66 78.75 -89.78
CA LEU A 568 -48.40 78.75 -90.52
C LEU A 568 -48.05 80.18 -90.94
N ALA A 569 -46.94 80.71 -90.43
CA ALA A 569 -46.44 82.01 -90.86
C ALA A 569 -46.06 81.98 -92.36
N GLU A 570 -46.69 82.87 -93.14
CA GLU A 570 -46.35 83.08 -94.55
C GLU A 570 -45.01 83.83 -94.65
N GLY A 571 -43.92 83.11 -94.85
CA GLY A 571 -42.62 83.72 -95.14
C GLY A 571 -42.58 84.30 -96.56
N THR A 572 -41.63 83.84 -97.37
CA THR A 572 -41.54 84.18 -98.81
C THR A 572 -42.64 83.55 -99.67
N ASN A 573 -43.35 82.54 -99.16
CA ASN A 573 -44.48 81.93 -99.85
C ASN A 573 -45.75 82.72 -99.55
N LEU A 574 -46.39 83.29 -100.57
CA LEU A 574 -47.68 83.96 -100.46
C LEU A 574 -48.79 82.93 -100.73
N TYR A 575 -49.54 82.52 -99.69
CA TYR A 575 -50.70 81.63 -99.89
C TYR A 575 -51.86 82.39 -100.56
N TYR A 576 -52.76 81.65 -101.21
CA TYR A 576 -53.91 82.22 -101.91
C TYR A 576 -54.82 83.00 -100.95
N THR A 577 -55.15 84.25 -101.30
CA THR A 577 -56.25 85.00 -100.67
C THR A 577 -57.01 85.81 -101.73
N ASP A 578 -58.33 85.93 -101.56
CA ASP A 578 -59.18 86.69 -102.48
C ASP A 578 -58.68 88.14 -102.62
N ALA A 579 -58.31 88.79 -101.50
CA ALA A 579 -57.78 90.15 -101.51
C ALA A 579 -56.51 90.34 -102.35
N ARG A 580 -55.62 89.34 -102.41
CA ARG A 580 -54.39 89.41 -103.23
C ARG A 580 -54.71 89.30 -104.72
N VAL A 581 -55.69 88.46 -105.07
CA VAL A 581 -56.17 88.33 -106.45
C VAL A 581 -56.87 89.62 -106.87
N ASP A 582 -57.73 90.17 -106.02
CA ASP A 582 -58.46 91.41 -106.28
C ASP A 582 -57.50 92.59 -106.50
N ALA A 583 -56.47 92.74 -105.65
CA ALA A 583 -55.45 93.77 -105.81
C ALA A 583 -54.69 93.64 -107.14
N ARG A 584 -54.43 92.41 -107.61
CA ARG A 584 -53.76 92.15 -108.88
C ARG A 584 -54.65 92.52 -110.07
N VAL A 585 -55.94 92.22 -110.00
CA VAL A 585 -56.91 92.50 -111.07
C VAL A 585 -57.23 93.99 -111.15
N GLN A 586 -57.39 94.68 -110.02
CA GLN A 586 -57.65 96.13 -109.97
C GLN A 586 -56.49 96.97 -110.54
N GLY A 587 -55.26 96.44 -110.53
CA GLY A 587 -54.10 97.12 -111.09
C GLY A 587 -54.01 97.11 -112.62
N LEU A 588 -54.92 96.43 -113.32
CA LEU A 588 -54.93 96.35 -114.78
C LEU A 588 -55.77 97.48 -115.38
N SER A 589 -55.24 98.17 -116.38
CA SER A 589 -55.94 99.13 -117.22
C SER A 589 -56.38 98.50 -118.55
N THR A 590 -57.14 99.23 -119.36
CA THR A 590 -57.47 98.80 -120.73
C THR A 590 -56.23 98.65 -121.62
N ASP A 591 -55.10 99.27 -121.28
CA ASP A 591 -53.83 99.09 -122.00
C ASP A 591 -53.15 97.76 -121.67
N ASP A 592 -53.44 97.21 -120.49
CA ASP A 592 -52.94 95.90 -120.03
C ASP A 592 -53.78 94.73 -120.54
N LEU A 593 -54.89 95.04 -121.24
CA LEU A 593 -55.89 94.09 -121.72
C LEU A 593 -56.02 94.18 -123.26
N PRO A 594 -55.60 93.14 -124.01
CA PRO A 594 -55.73 93.13 -125.47
C PRO A 594 -57.19 93.21 -125.96
N GLU A 595 -57.52 94.12 -126.90
CA GLU A 595 -58.92 94.51 -127.23
C GLU A 595 -59.78 93.42 -127.93
N GLY A 596 -59.21 92.37 -128.52
CA GLY A 596 -59.98 91.27 -129.13
C GLY A 596 -61.07 91.72 -130.14
N ASP A 597 -62.22 91.04 -130.17
CA ASP A 597 -63.32 91.31 -131.13
C ASP A 597 -64.17 92.56 -130.80
N ASN A 598 -63.92 93.25 -129.68
CA ASN A 598 -64.74 94.39 -129.23
C ASN A 598 -63.87 95.65 -129.16
N GLU A 599 -63.79 96.39 -130.25
CA GLU A 599 -62.91 97.56 -130.36
C GLU A 599 -63.37 98.70 -129.43
N TYR A 600 -62.48 99.17 -128.55
CA TYR A 600 -62.77 100.29 -127.67
C TYR A 600 -62.84 101.61 -128.47
N TYR A 601 -63.73 102.51 -128.04
CA TYR A 601 -63.89 103.84 -128.66
C TYR A 601 -62.61 104.66 -128.50
N THR A 602 -62.05 105.15 -129.62
CA THR A 602 -61.00 106.17 -129.61
C THR A 602 -61.36 107.30 -130.57
N ASP A 603 -61.00 108.53 -130.20
CA ASP A 603 -61.29 109.72 -131.01
C ASP A 603 -60.71 109.59 -132.44
N THR A 604 -59.56 108.94 -132.60
CA THR A 604 -58.95 108.65 -133.91
C THR A 604 -59.82 107.73 -134.77
N LYS A 605 -60.38 106.64 -134.21
CA LYS A 605 -61.27 105.72 -134.95
C LYS A 605 -62.59 106.39 -135.32
N ALA A 606 -63.16 107.21 -134.43
CA ALA A 606 -64.39 107.96 -134.70
C ALA A 606 -64.20 108.99 -135.83
N ASN A 607 -63.10 109.73 -135.84
CA ASN A 607 -62.79 110.71 -136.88
C ASN A 607 -62.57 110.05 -138.25
N ALA A 608 -61.85 108.93 -138.34
CA ALA A 608 -61.64 108.19 -139.59
C ALA A 608 -62.96 107.69 -140.21
N ALA A 609 -63.94 107.29 -139.39
CA ALA A 609 -65.25 106.86 -139.86
C ALA A 609 -66.11 108.02 -140.43
N ILE A 610 -65.94 109.24 -139.91
CA ILE A 610 -66.62 110.45 -140.42
C ILE A 610 -66.00 110.91 -141.74
N ASP A 611 -64.66 110.94 -141.83
CA ASP A 611 -63.95 111.32 -143.06
C ASP A 611 -64.28 110.37 -144.22
N ALA A 612 -64.48 109.08 -143.94
CA ALA A 612 -64.92 108.11 -144.95
C ALA A 612 -66.35 108.35 -145.46
N ARG A 613 -67.22 109.02 -144.69
CA ARG A 613 -68.64 109.24 -145.02
C ARG A 613 -68.90 110.58 -145.74
N VAL A 614 -68.11 111.63 -145.49
CA VAL A 614 -68.30 112.96 -146.10
C VAL A 614 -67.41 113.13 -147.34
N THR A 615 -67.82 112.53 -148.45
CA THR A 615 -67.04 112.55 -149.71
C THR A 615 -67.51 113.66 -150.67
N LYS A 616 -66.65 114.07 -151.60
CA LYS A 616 -66.98 115.09 -152.62
C LYS A 616 -68.26 114.76 -153.42
N SER A 617 -68.49 113.48 -153.70
CA SER A 617 -69.71 113.01 -154.38
C SER A 617 -70.97 113.09 -153.49
N PHE A 618 -70.84 112.93 -152.17
CA PHE A 618 -71.94 113.20 -151.23
C PHE A 618 -72.30 114.70 -151.23
N VAL A 619 -71.30 115.58 -151.34
CA VAL A 619 -71.51 117.03 -151.40
C VAL A 619 -72.10 117.48 -152.75
N GLU A 620 -71.65 116.93 -153.87
CA GLU A 620 -72.12 117.27 -155.23
C GLU A 620 -73.54 116.77 -155.53
N ASN A 621 -74.01 115.71 -154.87
CA ASN A 621 -75.39 115.20 -155.01
C ASN A 621 -76.43 115.98 -154.17
N LEU A 622 -76.01 117.01 -153.41
CA LEU A 622 -76.94 117.84 -152.63
C LEU A 622 -77.70 118.87 -153.47
N ASP A 623 -77.47 118.94 -154.80
CA ASP A 623 -78.16 119.81 -155.78
C ASP A 623 -78.35 121.25 -155.28
N ILE A 624 -77.29 121.76 -154.66
CA ILE A 624 -77.21 123.14 -154.17
C ILE A 624 -76.84 124.00 -155.38
N ASP A 625 -77.83 124.66 -155.99
CA ASP A 625 -77.58 125.67 -157.02
C ASP A 625 -76.91 126.90 -156.38
N ILE A 626 -75.71 127.19 -156.87
CA ILE A 626 -74.88 128.32 -156.49
C ILE A 626 -74.83 129.18 -157.76
N ASP A 627 -75.84 130.06 -157.93
CA ASP A 627 -76.20 130.80 -159.16
C ASP A 627 -75.00 131.24 -160.06
N GLY A 628 -74.66 130.41 -161.05
CA GLY A 628 -73.95 130.74 -162.30
C GLY A 628 -72.51 131.31 -162.25
N GLY A 629 -71.49 130.44 -162.10
CA GLY A 629 -70.25 130.49 -162.91
C GLY A 629 -68.88 130.69 -162.23
N THR A 630 -68.13 129.57 -162.08
CA THR A 630 -66.66 129.37 -162.00
C THR A 630 -65.80 130.42 -161.28
N TYR A 631 -65.11 130.13 -160.16
CA TYR A 631 -65.05 128.98 -159.25
C TYR A 631 -64.86 129.54 -157.84
#